data_AF-A0AAV4Y510-F1
#
_entry.id   AF-A0AAV4Y510-F1
#
_cell.length_a   1.000
_cell.length_b   1.000
_cell.length_c   1.000
_cell.angle_alpha   90.00
_cell.angle_beta   90.00
_cell.angle_gamma   90.00
#
_symmetry.space_group_name_H-M   'P 1'
#
loop_
_entity.id
_entity.type
_entity.pdbx_description
1 polymer ?
#
loop_
_entity_poly.entity_id
_entity_poly.type
_entity_poly.pdbx_seq_one_letter_code
_entity_poly.pdbx_strand_id
1 'polypeptide(L)' 'MDPPGPPRIEGYEEGNIIKAGEALTLICISEGGNPPPQLIWYRSNVQIDSTYYQMNGDGATANNLTFHRQCC' A
#
# COMPACT_ATOMS: atom_id res chain seq x y z
N MET A 1 -14.48 1.96 20.04
CA MET A 1 -13.43 1.47 19.14
C MET A 1 -14.10 1.23 17.82
N ASP A 2 -13.73 2.04 16.84
CA ASP A 2 -14.33 1.98 15.52
C ASP A 2 -13.44 1.11 14.64
N PRO A 3 -14.01 0.16 13.88
CA PRO A 3 -13.22 -0.67 13.00
C PRO A 3 -12.68 0.17 11.83
N PRO A 4 -11.48 -0.14 11.31
CA PRO A 4 -11.00 0.45 10.07
C PRO A 4 -11.87 -0.01 8.90
N GLY A 5 -12.01 0.85 7.90
CA GLY A 5 -12.57 0.49 6.60
C GLY A 5 -11.73 -0.55 5.87
N PRO A 6 -12.27 -1.19 4.81
CA PRO A 6 -11.48 -2.12 4.01
C PRO A 6 -10.31 -1.40 3.34
N PRO A 7 -9.12 -2.04 3.26
CA PRO A 7 -7.99 -1.45 2.56
C PRO A 7 -8.25 -1.42 1.05
N ARG A 8 -7.94 -0.29 0.42
CA ARG A 8 -7.92 -0.14 -1.04
C ARG A 8 -6.49 0.04 -1.52
N ILE A 9 -6.18 -0.53 -2.69
CA ILE A 9 -4.88 -0.39 -3.32
C ILE A 9 -5.02 0.54 -4.54
N GLU A 10 -4.15 1.54 -4.62
CA GLU A 10 -4.02 2.47 -5.74
C GLU A 10 -2.63 2.40 -6.38
N GLY A 11 -2.47 3.06 -7.52
CA GLY A 11 -1.20 3.12 -8.24
C GLY A 11 -0.94 1.96 -9.19
N TYR A 12 -1.96 1.13 -9.47
CA TYR A 12 -1.92 0.15 -10.57
C TYR A 12 -3.22 0.21 -11.39
N GLU A 13 -3.10 -0.17 -12.66
CA GLU A 13 -4.23 -0.44 -13.54
C GLU A 13 -4.15 -1.90 -14.00
N GLU A 14 -5.29 -2.58 -14.05
CA GLU A 14 -5.35 -3.96 -14.51
C GLU A 14 -4.90 -4.04 -15.98
N GLY A 15 -3.96 -4.93 -16.27
CA GLY A 15 -3.34 -5.04 -17.60
C GLY A 15 -2.13 -4.12 -17.82
N ASN A 16 -1.73 -3.31 -16.85
CA ASN A 16 -0.53 -2.50 -16.99
C ASN A 16 0.76 -3.35 -16.93
N ILE A 17 1.53 -3.33 -18.02
CA ILE A 17 2.82 -4.02 -18.13
C ILE A 17 3.92 -3.03 -17.75
N ILE A 18 4.53 -3.21 -16.57
CA ILE A 18 5.70 -2.44 -16.14
C ILE A 18 6.91 -2.92 -16.93
N LYS A 19 7.62 -2.06 -17.67
CA LYS A 19 8.79 -2.47 -18.46
C LYS A 19 10.03 -2.65 -17.57
N ALA A 20 11.06 -3.30 -18.12
CA ALA A 20 12.34 -3.39 -17.43
C ALA A 20 12.94 -1.99 -17.30
N GLY A 21 13.43 -1.65 -16.11
CA GLY A 21 13.95 -0.32 -15.78
C GLY A 21 12.88 0.65 -15.28
N GLU A 22 11.60 0.29 -15.33
CA GLU A 22 10.52 1.10 -14.75
C GLU A 22 10.28 0.76 -13.28
N ALA A 23 9.74 1.74 -12.56
CA ALA A 23 9.28 1.58 -11.19
C ALA A 23 7.76 1.75 -11.13
N LEU A 24 7.11 0.96 -10.26
CA LEU A 24 5.70 1.12 -9.92
C LEU A 24 5.60 1.38 -8.42
N THR A 25 4.76 2.35 -8.07
CA THR A 25 4.43 2.66 -6.68
C THR A 25 2.99 2.27 -6.43
N LEU A 26 2.80 1.33 -5.51
CA LEU A 26 1.50 0.95 -4.99
C LEU A 26 1.24 1.68 -3.67
N ILE A 27 -0.01 2.06 -3.45
CA ILE A 27 -0.45 2.75 -2.23
C ILE A 27 -1.59 1.96 -1.64
N CYS A 28 -1.43 1.43 -0.43
CA CYS A 28 -2.52 0.83 0.33
C CYS A 28 -3.08 1.87 1.29
N ILE A 29 -4.40 2.10 1.29
CA ILE A 29 -5.06 3.10 2.13
C ILE A 29 -6.25 2.45 2.85
N SER A 30 -6.39 2.74 4.14
CA SER A 30 -7.53 2.36 4.97
C SER A 30 -8.02 3.57 5.75
N GLU A 31 -9.33 3.83 5.72
CA GLU A 31 -9.95 4.98 6.38
C GLU A 31 -10.48 4.58 7.77
N GLY A 32 -10.37 5.49 8.74
CA GLY A 32 -10.84 5.27 10.10
C GLY A 32 -10.02 4.25 10.89
N GLY A 33 -10.63 3.71 11.95
CA GLY A 33 -9.96 2.86 12.92
C GLY A 33 -9.57 3.63 14.19
N ASN A 34 -10.08 3.19 15.33
CA ASN A 34 -9.64 3.69 16.64
C ASN A 34 -9.40 2.50 17.60
N PRO A 35 -8.14 2.03 17.75
CA PRO A 35 -6.90 2.66 17.29
C PRO A 35 -6.69 2.54 15.76
N PRO A 36 -5.79 3.37 15.18
CA PRO A 36 -5.46 3.33 13.76
C PRO A 36 -5.02 1.92 13.30
N PRO A 37 -5.37 1.50 12.07
CA PRO A 37 -5.01 0.19 11.56
C PRO A 37 -3.51 0.05 11.26
N GLN A 38 -3.06 -1.19 11.11
CA GLN A 38 -1.74 -1.50 10.57
C GLN A 38 -1.89 -1.94 9.11
N LEU A 39 -1.11 -1.36 8.21
CA LEU A 39 -1.09 -1.75 6.80
C LEU A 39 0.22 -2.43 6.46
N ILE A 40 0.14 -3.66 5.95
CA ILE A 40 1.28 -4.53 5.69
C ILE A 40 1.17 -5.06 4.27
N TRP A 41 2.24 -4.91 3.50
CA TRP A 41 2.35 -5.49 2.18
C TRP A 41 2.87 -6.92 2.25
N TYR A 42 2.15 -7.82 1.57
CA TYR A 42 2.55 -9.21 1.37
C TYR A 42 2.75 -9.49 -0.12
N ARG A 43 3.79 -10.26 -0.43
CA ARG A 43 4.01 -10.85 -1.76
C ARG A 43 4.25 -12.34 -1.59
N SER A 44 3.40 -13.17 -2.21
CA SER A 44 3.49 -14.62 -2.10
C SER A 44 3.56 -15.11 -0.65
N ASN A 45 2.71 -14.55 0.22
CA ASN A 45 2.65 -14.79 1.67
C ASN A 45 3.88 -14.35 2.48
N VAL A 46 4.83 -13.62 1.88
CA VAL A 46 5.96 -13.02 2.57
C VAL A 46 5.68 -11.55 2.83
N GLN A 47 5.81 -11.11 4.08
CA GLN A 47 5.76 -9.69 4.43
C GLN A 47 6.96 -8.98 3.82
N ILE A 48 6.72 -7.95 3.03
CA ILE A 48 7.77 -7.18 2.33
C ILE A 48 7.85 -5.73 2.80
N ASP A 49 6.78 -5.18 3.34
CA ASP A 49 6.78 -3.84 3.94
C ASP A 49 5.71 -3.72 5.03
N SER A 50 6.07 -3.03 6.12
CA SER A 50 5.17 -2.67 7.22
C SER A 50 5.38 -1.22 7.68
N THR A 51 5.86 -0.35 6.79
CA THR A 51 6.17 1.06 7.05
C THR A 51 4.94 1.95 6.79
N TYR A 52 3.87 1.71 7.54
CA TYR A 52 2.64 2.48 7.42
C TYR A 52 2.70 3.82 8.19
N TYR A 53 1.93 4.80 7.73
CA TYR A 53 1.81 6.13 8.34
C TYR A 53 0.36 6.60 8.36
N GLN A 54 -0.01 7.42 9.35
CA GLN A 54 -1.31 8.08 9.38
C GLN A 54 -1.27 9.33 8.48
N MET A 55 -2.23 9.44 7.58
CA MET A 55 -2.45 10.63 6.77
C MET A 55 -3.06 11.73 7.65
N ASN A 56 -2.47 12.92 7.60
CA ASN A 56 -2.93 14.06 8.38
C ASN A 56 -4.29 14.54 7.87
N GLY A 57 -5.30 14.61 8.75
CA GLY A 57 -6.59 15.25 8.47
C GLY A 57 -7.77 14.29 8.27
N ASP A 58 -7.55 13.08 7.77
CA ASP A 58 -8.64 12.20 7.31
C ASP A 58 -8.84 10.94 8.17
N GLY A 59 -8.03 10.74 9.21
CA GLY A 59 -8.04 9.51 10.01
C GLY A 59 -7.70 8.26 9.19
N ALA A 60 -7.10 8.44 8.02
CA ALA A 60 -6.66 7.36 7.15
C ALA A 60 -5.24 6.93 7.49
N THR A 61 -4.95 5.64 7.34
CA THR A 61 -3.60 5.08 7.37
C THR A 61 -3.21 4.66 5.96
N ALA A 62 -1.96 4.88 5.58
CA ALA A 62 -1.44 4.54 4.28
C ALA A 62 -0.09 3.80 4.37
N ASN A 63 0.19 2.98 3.37
CA ASN A 63 1.49 2.32 3.18
C ASN A 63 1.88 2.33 1.70
N ASN A 64 3.04 2.92 1.39
CA ASN A 64 3.56 3.08 0.03
C ASN A 64 4.64 2.04 -0.26
N LEU A 65 4.43 1.24 -1.31
CA LEU A 65 5.39 0.24 -1.76
C LEU A 65 5.84 0.56 -3.18
N THR A 66 7.10 0.96 -3.35
CA THR A 66 7.73 1.13 -4.66
C THR A 66 8.57 -0.08 -5.01
N PHE A 67 8.26 -0.74 -6.13
CA PHE A 67 9.11 -1.78 -6.69
C PHE A 67 9.78 -1.32 -7.98
N HIS A 68 11.04 -1.71 -8.11
CA HIS A 68 11.83 -1.46 -9.31
C HIS A 68 11.90 -2.76 -10.09
N ARG A 69 11.43 -2.77 -11.33
CA ARG A 69 11.64 -3.90 -12.21
C ARG A 69 13.07 -3.82 -12.71
N GLN A 70 13.98 -4.50 -12.01
CA GLN A 70 15.39 -4.54 -12.39
C GLN A 70 15.51 -5.01 -13.85
N CYS A 71 16.28 -4.27 -14.63
CA CYS A 71 16.76 -4.78 -15.91
C CYS A 71 17.71 -5.95 -15.67
N CYS A 72 17.77 -6.84 -16.65
CA CYS A 72 18.89 -7.75 -16.82
C CYS A 72 20.19 -6.98 -17.06
#